data_AF-A0A1Y5EGN9-F1
#
_entry.id   AF-A0A1Y5EGN9-F1
#
_cell.length_a   1.000
_cell.length_b   1.000
_cell.length_c   1.000
_cell.angle_alpha   90.00
_cell.angle_beta   90.00
_cell.angle_gamma   90.00
#
_symmetry.space_group_name_H-M   'P 1'
#
loop_
_entity.id
_entity.type
_entity.pdbx_description
1 polymer ?
#
loop_
_entity_poly.entity_id
_entity_poly.type
_entity_poly.pdbx_seq_one_letter_code
_entity_poly.pdbx_strand_id
1 'polypeptide(L)'
;MNLAALHAEKIKSASEVASLVNSGDTIEFGFTVSKPDLFDLALAEQKDRLSDVIIRGALSCAPVAVVECDPEQKHFEYQNWHMSGYDRKKSALGEMSYIPFNFGEGPGIYRNNLSVDLAVIKTAPMDEHGYFNFGVSNSYIRAALDVAKKIVVETSTAIPVCYGSQNTVHISELTAIIEGNNAPLFELPSAAISDIDRAVADLIVPLIDDRSCLQIGIGGMPNAVCSALASSEVKDLGIHTEMFVDGMVDLIEAGKVTGAYKQTYIGQIVYAFALGSQRMYDFINKNEKCCSISVDETNLPDKISANDNMVSINNCLQIDLTGQVASESSGYRQISGTGGQLQFVRGAVASKGGKSFMCLSSRFIDKAGKATSRIILGMDPGTVITTPRSDVMYVVTEYGIVNLKGKSTSDRALALISIAHPDDREELTQQARDNCIISRKHW
;
A
#
# COMPACT_ATOMS: atom_id res chain seq x y z
N MET A 1 2.18 12.64 37.11
CA MET A 1 1.97 13.70 36.11
C MET A 1 0.47 13.99 36.06
N ASN A 2 0.03 15.25 36.06
CA ASN A 2 -1.39 15.57 35.88
C ASN A 2 -1.68 15.59 34.36
N LEU A 3 -2.18 14.47 33.83
CA LEU A 3 -2.41 14.30 32.38
C LEU A 3 -3.45 15.29 31.85
N ALA A 4 -4.51 15.56 32.61
CA ALA A 4 -5.56 16.49 32.21
C ALA A 4 -5.05 17.94 32.10
N ALA A 5 -4.22 18.37 33.06
CA ALA A 5 -3.59 19.70 33.00
C ALA A 5 -2.63 19.81 31.80
N LEU A 6 -1.82 18.78 31.55
CA LEU A 6 -0.90 18.76 30.42
C LEU A 6 -1.65 18.74 29.07
N HIS A 7 -2.78 18.05 29.00
CA HIS A 7 -3.66 18.04 27.83
C HIS A 7 -4.21 19.44 27.55
N ALA A 8 -4.81 20.07 28.56
CA ALA A 8 -5.33 21.44 28.44
C ALA A 8 -4.25 22.46 28.03
N GLU A 9 -3.02 22.31 28.52
CA GLU A 9 -1.89 23.18 28.17
C GLU A 9 -1.46 23.04 26.70
N LYS A 10 -1.50 21.81 26.17
CA LYS A 10 -1.02 21.49 24.82
C LYS A 10 -2.06 21.69 23.71
N ILE A 11 -3.33 21.91 24.04
CA ILE A 11 -4.35 22.24 23.03
C ILE A 11 -3.99 23.58 22.37
N LYS A 12 -3.95 23.57 21.04
CA LYS A 12 -3.72 24.72 20.18
C LYS A 12 -4.65 24.66 18.96
N SER A 13 -5.03 25.82 18.45
CA SER A 13 -5.70 25.88 17.15
C SER A 13 -4.76 25.45 16.03
N ALA A 14 -5.31 24.94 14.92
CA ALA A 14 -4.50 24.57 13.76
C ALA A 14 -3.66 25.75 13.21
N SER A 15 -4.19 26.98 13.29
CA SER A 15 -3.47 28.20 12.87
C SER A 15 -2.29 28.55 13.78
N GLU A 16 -2.42 28.37 15.10
CA GLU A 16 -1.31 28.51 16.04
C GLU A 16 -0.21 27.48 15.76
N VAL A 17 -0.58 26.22 15.48
CA VAL A 17 0.38 25.19 15.12
C VAL A 17 1.04 25.48 13.77
N ALA A 18 0.28 25.87 12.76
CA ALA A 18 0.81 26.26 11.45
C ALA A 18 1.85 27.38 11.59
N SER A 19 1.62 28.34 12.50
CA SER A 19 2.57 29.44 12.79
C SER A 19 3.93 28.98 13.33
N LEU A 20 4.07 27.72 13.76
CA LEU A 20 5.35 27.15 14.21
C LEU A 20 6.30 26.78 13.06
N VAL A 21 5.77 26.64 11.84
CA VAL A 21 6.52 26.29 10.63
C VAL A 21 7.35 27.48 10.17
N ASN A 22 8.58 27.25 9.76
CA ASN A 22 9.48 28.25 9.17
C ASN A 22 9.84 27.87 7.74
N SER A 23 10.35 28.84 6.97
CA SER A 23 10.92 28.54 5.66
C SER A 23 12.09 27.55 5.79
N GLY A 24 12.17 26.58 4.89
CA GLY A 24 13.18 25.51 4.93
C GLY A 24 12.83 24.33 5.84
N ASP A 25 11.73 24.36 6.59
CA ASP A 25 11.32 23.23 7.43
C ASP A 25 10.90 22.03 6.57
N THR A 26 11.24 20.82 7.03
CA THR A 26 10.69 19.57 6.51
C THR A 26 9.59 19.05 7.41
N ILE A 27 8.37 18.93 6.87
CA ILE A 27 7.16 18.50 7.56
C ILE A 27 6.78 17.08 7.13
N GLU A 28 6.39 16.25 8.08
CA GLU A 28 5.80 14.93 7.82
C GLU A 28 4.30 14.94 8.14
N PHE A 29 3.47 14.59 7.17
CA PHE A 29 2.06 14.28 7.38
C PHE A 29 1.87 12.80 7.70
N GLY A 30 0.78 12.48 8.41
CA GLY A 30 0.39 11.10 8.61
C GLY A 30 0.09 10.35 7.31
N PHE A 31 0.15 9.02 7.38
CA PHE A 31 -0.06 8.12 6.26
C PHE A 31 -1.56 7.97 5.95
N THR A 32 -1.98 8.13 4.69
CA THR A 32 -3.37 7.93 4.23
C THR A 32 -4.40 8.82 4.96
N VAL A 33 -5.42 8.23 5.58
CA VAL A 33 -6.46 8.91 6.36
C VAL A 33 -5.92 9.53 7.66
N SER A 34 -4.69 9.19 8.04
CA SER A 34 -3.98 9.83 9.16
C SER A 34 -3.34 11.17 8.77
N LYS A 35 -3.47 11.64 7.52
CA LYS A 35 -3.13 13.02 7.14
C LYS A 35 -3.95 14.01 8.00
N PRO A 36 -3.36 15.06 8.57
CA PRO A 36 -4.11 16.10 9.26
C PRO A 36 -4.89 16.96 8.26
N ASP A 37 -6.13 17.31 8.58
CA ASP A 37 -6.98 18.10 7.68
C ASP A 37 -6.99 19.56 8.07
N LEU A 38 -7.14 19.87 9.36
CA LEU A 38 -7.20 21.25 9.83
C LEU A 38 -5.83 21.91 9.76
N PHE A 39 -4.76 21.16 10.08
CA PHE A 39 -3.40 21.67 9.94
C PHE A 39 -3.02 21.98 8.48
N ASP A 40 -3.37 21.09 7.54
CA ASP A 40 -3.10 21.27 6.11
C ASP A 40 -3.77 22.55 5.58
N LEU A 41 -5.06 22.76 5.90
CA LEU A 41 -5.79 23.99 5.57
C LEU A 41 -5.14 25.22 6.19
N ALA A 42 -4.83 25.18 7.49
CA ALA A 42 -4.24 26.32 8.19
C ALA A 42 -2.84 26.67 7.69
N LEU A 43 -2.05 25.68 7.27
CA LEU A 43 -0.73 25.91 6.69
C LEU A 43 -0.84 26.54 5.29
N ALA A 44 -1.79 26.08 4.46
CA ALA A 44 -2.07 26.64 3.15
C ALA A 44 -2.50 28.12 3.23
N GLU A 45 -3.32 28.49 4.22
CA GLU A 45 -3.72 29.88 4.46
C GLU A 45 -2.54 30.80 4.82
N GLN A 46 -1.44 30.23 5.32
CA GLN A 46 -0.26 30.97 5.73
C GLN A 46 0.89 30.92 4.72
N LYS A 47 0.68 30.38 3.51
CA LYS A 47 1.74 30.14 2.53
C LYS A 47 2.65 31.34 2.25
N ASP A 48 2.10 32.56 2.21
CA ASP A 48 2.82 33.76 1.77
C ASP A 48 3.98 34.17 2.69
N ARG A 49 4.03 33.62 3.92
CA ARG A 49 5.15 33.83 4.86
C ARG A 49 6.26 32.77 4.75
N LEU A 50 6.07 31.76 3.92
CA LEU A 50 6.91 30.56 3.82
C LEU A 50 7.58 30.47 2.44
N SER A 51 8.70 29.77 2.41
CA SER A 51 9.44 29.40 1.20
C SER A 51 10.23 28.13 1.49
N ASP A 52 10.46 27.31 0.46
CA ASP A 52 11.29 26.10 0.54
C ASP A 52 10.86 25.11 1.65
N VAL A 53 9.55 25.00 1.93
CA VAL A 53 9.03 24.03 2.92
C VAL A 53 8.79 22.70 2.22
N ILE A 54 9.45 21.64 2.68
CA ILE A 54 9.23 20.30 2.16
C ILE A 54 8.13 19.64 2.96
N ILE A 55 7.13 19.08 2.29
CA ILE A 55 6.02 18.36 2.91
C ILE A 55 6.00 16.95 2.38
N ARG A 56 6.09 15.98 3.29
CA ARG A 56 6.03 14.55 2.98
C ARG A 56 4.69 13.97 3.37
N GLY A 57 4.13 13.15 2.48
CA GLY A 57 2.90 12.40 2.71
C GLY A 57 2.82 11.14 1.88
N ALA A 58 1.73 10.39 2.01
CA ALA A 58 1.56 9.12 1.33
C ALA A 58 0.09 8.79 1.11
N LEU A 59 -0.23 8.34 -0.11
CA LEU A 59 -1.53 7.82 -0.52
C LEU A 59 -2.69 8.75 -0.11
N SER A 60 -2.73 9.95 -0.70
CA SER A 60 -3.70 10.98 -0.32
C SER A 60 -5.13 10.54 -0.62
N CYS A 61 -5.99 10.52 0.40
CA CYS A 61 -7.41 10.16 0.30
C CYS A 61 -8.33 11.35 0.03
N ALA A 62 -7.80 12.57 0.08
CA ALA A 62 -8.50 13.83 -0.20
C ALA A 62 -7.52 14.82 -0.85
N PRO A 63 -8.00 15.90 -1.49
CA PRO A 63 -7.13 16.98 -1.95
C PRO A 63 -6.26 17.52 -0.81
N VAL A 64 -5.02 17.85 -1.12
CA VAL A 64 -4.04 18.35 -0.16
C VAL A 64 -3.95 19.87 -0.31
N ALA A 65 -4.33 20.62 0.73
CA ALA A 65 -4.55 22.07 0.62
C ALA A 65 -3.27 22.83 0.25
N VAL A 66 -2.13 22.45 0.82
CA VAL A 66 -0.82 23.05 0.47
C VAL A 66 -0.44 22.86 -1.00
N VAL A 67 -0.83 21.74 -1.62
CA VAL A 67 -0.61 21.48 -3.05
C VAL A 67 -1.59 22.31 -3.89
N GLU A 68 -2.88 22.34 -3.53
CA GLU A 68 -3.89 23.09 -4.30
C GLU A 68 -3.64 24.60 -4.29
N CYS A 69 -3.12 25.14 -3.17
CA CYS A 69 -2.92 26.57 -3.02
C CYS A 69 -1.64 27.08 -3.71
N ASP A 70 -0.71 26.20 -4.09
CA ASP A 70 0.61 26.54 -4.62
C ASP A 70 1.04 25.62 -5.78
N PRO A 71 0.31 25.63 -6.92
CA PRO A 71 0.62 24.77 -8.07
C PRO A 71 1.99 25.05 -8.69
N GLU A 72 2.52 26.27 -8.53
CA GLU A 72 3.85 26.67 -9.00
C GLU A 72 4.97 26.31 -8.01
N GLN A 73 4.63 25.74 -6.84
CA GLN A 73 5.57 25.28 -5.80
C GLN A 73 6.58 26.36 -5.38
N LYS A 74 6.10 27.59 -5.17
CA LYS A 74 6.96 28.70 -4.68
C LYS A 74 7.23 28.62 -3.18
N HIS A 75 6.32 27.99 -2.45
CA HIS A 75 6.30 27.93 -1.00
C HIS A 75 6.50 26.49 -0.51
N PHE A 76 5.85 25.54 -1.18
CA PHE A 76 5.82 24.14 -0.77
C PHE A 76 6.36 23.21 -1.86
N GLU A 77 7.25 22.30 -1.49
CA GLU A 77 7.58 21.12 -2.28
C GLU A 77 6.89 19.91 -1.66
N TYR A 78 5.95 19.29 -2.39
CA TYR A 78 5.27 18.09 -1.92
C TYR A 78 5.95 16.83 -2.44
N GLN A 79 6.47 16.01 -1.53
CA GLN A 79 7.11 14.74 -1.83
C GLN A 79 6.27 13.59 -1.30
N ASN A 80 5.94 12.63 -2.15
CA ASN A 80 4.98 11.58 -1.83
C ASN A 80 5.63 10.20 -1.88
N TRP A 81 5.47 9.43 -0.81
CA TRP A 81 5.97 8.06 -0.68
C TRP A 81 5.17 7.05 -1.51
N HIS A 82 3.89 7.29 -1.78
CA HIS A 82 3.04 6.38 -2.55
C HIS A 82 1.86 7.10 -3.21
N MET A 83 1.77 7.08 -4.54
CA MET A 83 0.76 7.88 -5.25
C MET A 83 -0.64 7.24 -5.22
N SER A 84 -1.64 8.01 -4.80
CA SER A 84 -3.06 7.72 -5.02
C SER A 84 -3.55 8.19 -6.40
N GLY A 85 -4.86 8.08 -6.64
CA GLY A 85 -5.50 8.64 -7.84
C GLY A 85 -5.51 10.15 -7.94
N TYR A 86 -5.51 10.83 -6.79
CA TYR A 86 -5.28 12.26 -6.71
C TYR A 86 -3.81 12.57 -7.00
N ASP A 87 -2.90 11.90 -6.28
CA ASP A 87 -1.48 12.20 -6.32
C ASP A 87 -0.89 12.03 -7.73
N ARG A 88 -1.19 10.94 -8.44
CA ARG A 88 -0.69 10.72 -9.81
C ARG A 88 -1.20 11.74 -10.84
N LYS A 89 -2.31 12.44 -10.56
CA LYS A 89 -2.79 13.54 -11.42
C LYS A 89 -1.96 14.78 -11.17
N LYS A 90 -1.71 15.10 -9.90
CA LYS A 90 -0.86 16.22 -9.47
C LYS A 90 0.59 16.03 -9.90
N SER A 91 1.15 14.85 -9.72
CA SER A 91 2.50 14.51 -10.19
C SER A 91 2.63 14.65 -11.72
N ALA A 92 1.60 14.28 -12.49
CA ALA A 92 1.60 14.45 -13.95
C ALA A 92 1.55 15.93 -14.39
N LEU A 93 1.15 16.84 -13.51
CA LEU A 93 1.22 18.30 -13.70
C LEU A 93 2.53 18.89 -13.21
N GLY A 94 3.41 18.08 -12.61
CA GLY A 94 4.65 18.54 -11.97
C GLY A 94 4.44 19.11 -10.58
N GLU A 95 3.23 19.06 -10.00
CA GLU A 95 2.86 19.68 -8.72
C GLU A 95 3.27 18.85 -7.48
N MET A 96 3.89 17.68 -7.69
CA MET A 96 4.46 16.85 -6.61
C MET A 96 5.46 15.82 -7.15
N SER A 97 6.38 15.40 -6.28
CA SER A 97 7.44 14.43 -6.57
C SER A 97 7.21 13.08 -5.90
N TYR A 98 7.66 12.00 -6.52
CA TYR A 98 7.63 10.65 -5.94
C TYR A 98 8.94 10.33 -5.23
N ILE A 99 8.87 9.75 -4.03
CA ILE A 99 10.02 9.21 -3.31
C ILE A 99 10.07 7.68 -3.49
N PRO A 100 11.06 7.14 -4.22
CA PRO A 100 11.18 5.69 -4.40
C PRO A 100 11.72 5.03 -3.14
N PHE A 101 11.05 3.99 -2.66
CA PHE A 101 11.50 3.18 -1.53
C PHE A 101 10.77 1.84 -1.44
N ASN A 102 11.41 0.84 -0.83
CA ASN A 102 10.72 -0.37 -0.41
C ASN A 102 9.98 -0.08 0.91
N PHE A 103 8.69 -0.39 0.98
CA PHE A 103 7.86 0.10 2.09
C PHE A 103 8.34 -0.35 3.47
N GLY A 104 8.78 -1.61 3.60
CA GLY A 104 9.33 -2.14 4.85
C GLY A 104 10.66 -1.53 5.29
N GLU A 105 11.36 -0.79 4.41
CA GLU A 105 12.57 -0.04 4.78
C GLU A 105 12.23 1.32 5.41
N GLY A 106 10.98 1.79 5.28
CA GLY A 106 10.53 3.11 5.72
C GLY A 106 11.06 3.52 7.10
N PRO A 107 10.85 2.72 8.17
CA PRO A 107 11.36 3.02 9.50
C PRO A 107 12.88 3.23 9.55
N GLY A 108 13.63 2.39 8.83
CA GLY A 108 15.08 2.50 8.72
C GLY A 108 15.52 3.73 7.91
N ILE A 109 14.77 4.12 6.88
CA ILE A 109 15.04 5.33 6.11
C ILE A 109 14.88 6.57 7.00
N TYR A 110 13.78 6.68 7.76
CA TYR A 110 13.57 7.78 8.69
C TYR A 110 14.69 7.90 9.71
N ARG A 111 14.95 6.80 10.45
CA ARG A 111 15.90 6.82 11.57
C ARG A 111 17.36 7.08 11.16
N ASN A 112 17.74 6.67 9.95
CA ASN A 112 19.15 6.71 9.53
C ASN A 112 19.48 7.82 8.52
N ASN A 113 18.50 8.27 7.72
CA ASN A 113 18.77 9.11 6.55
C ASN A 113 17.98 10.41 6.51
N LEU A 114 16.95 10.58 7.35
CA LEU A 114 16.05 11.71 7.28
C LEU A 114 16.04 12.51 8.58
N SER A 115 15.75 13.79 8.45
CA SER A 115 15.34 14.67 9.55
C SER A 115 13.91 15.12 9.34
N VAL A 116 13.18 15.38 10.43
CA VAL A 116 11.83 15.94 10.40
C VAL A 116 11.80 17.13 11.38
N ASP A 117 11.42 18.31 10.91
CA ASP A 117 11.30 19.49 11.77
C ASP A 117 9.96 19.49 12.53
N LEU A 118 8.90 19.06 11.84
CA LEU A 118 7.56 18.94 12.39
C LEU A 118 6.86 17.71 11.83
N ALA A 119 6.40 16.80 12.69
CA ALA A 119 5.46 15.75 12.32
C ALA A 119 4.06 16.14 12.79
N VAL A 120 3.09 16.07 11.88
CA VAL A 120 1.66 16.29 12.21
C VAL A 120 0.86 15.10 11.71
N ILE A 121 0.28 14.34 12.64
CA ILE A 121 -0.49 13.13 12.33
C ILE A 121 -1.88 13.21 12.94
N LYS A 122 -2.87 12.59 12.30
CA LYS A 122 -4.20 12.41 12.86
C LYS A 122 -4.26 11.12 13.69
N THR A 123 -4.84 11.19 14.88
CA THR A 123 -4.90 10.08 15.84
C THR A 123 -6.29 9.95 16.46
N ALA A 124 -6.56 8.82 17.12
CA ALA A 124 -7.65 8.75 18.10
C ALA A 124 -7.40 9.75 19.25
N PRO A 125 -8.44 10.17 20.00
CA PRO A 125 -8.26 10.97 21.21
C PRO A 125 -7.40 10.28 22.27
N MET A 126 -6.88 11.06 23.21
CA MET A 126 -6.06 10.57 24.31
C MET A 126 -6.84 9.57 25.19
N ASP A 127 -6.20 8.46 25.55
CA ASP A 127 -6.73 7.51 26.54
C ASP A 127 -6.48 7.96 27.99
N GLU A 128 -6.97 7.19 28.97
CA GLU A 128 -6.78 7.46 30.40
C GLU A 128 -5.31 7.42 30.87
N HIS A 129 -4.41 6.87 30.05
CA HIS A 129 -2.99 6.71 30.33
C HIS A 129 -2.12 7.75 29.62
N GLY A 130 -2.72 8.65 28.85
CA GLY A 130 -2.03 9.74 28.17
C GLY A 130 -1.53 9.41 26.77
N TYR A 131 -1.98 8.31 26.17
CA TYR A 131 -1.55 7.87 24.84
C TYR A 131 -2.57 8.22 23.76
N PHE A 132 -2.06 8.58 22.59
CA PHE A 132 -2.81 8.79 21.37
C PHE A 132 -2.51 7.65 20.41
N ASN A 133 -3.55 6.94 19.97
CA ASN A 133 -3.43 5.79 19.08
C ASN A 133 -3.43 6.23 17.61
N PHE A 134 -2.49 5.73 16.80
CA PHE A 134 -2.37 6.09 15.37
C PHE A 134 -3.53 5.54 14.51
N GLY A 135 -4.33 4.65 15.10
CA GLY A 135 -5.47 4.02 14.46
C GLY A 135 -5.07 3.13 13.29
N VAL A 136 -5.67 3.39 12.15
CA VAL A 136 -5.59 2.49 10.99
C VAL A 136 -4.23 2.50 10.30
N SER A 137 -3.33 3.44 10.61
CA SER A 137 -2.04 3.56 9.92
C SER A 137 -0.90 3.52 10.94
N ASN A 138 -0.29 2.34 11.14
CA ASN A 138 0.95 2.25 11.92
C ASN A 138 2.14 2.53 11.00
N SER A 139 2.24 1.77 9.91
CA SER A 139 3.19 2.00 8.82
C SER A 139 4.60 2.32 9.34
N TYR A 140 5.15 3.49 9.00
CA TYR A 140 6.43 4.01 9.50
C TYR A 140 6.24 5.18 10.48
N ILE A 141 5.02 5.44 10.95
CA ILE A 141 4.68 6.68 11.68
C ILE A 141 5.54 6.84 12.93
N ARG A 142 5.68 5.81 13.76
CA ARG A 142 6.52 5.89 14.97
C ARG A 142 7.95 6.32 14.65
N ALA A 143 8.54 5.76 13.59
CA ALA A 143 9.90 6.09 13.18
C ALA A 143 10.03 7.54 12.69
N ALA A 144 9.00 8.06 12.00
CA ALA A 144 8.95 9.47 11.63
C ALA A 144 8.83 10.38 12.86
N LEU A 145 8.03 9.99 13.87
CA LEU A 145 7.93 10.72 15.13
C LEU A 145 9.24 10.69 15.93
N ASP A 146 9.96 9.55 15.93
CA ASP A 146 11.23 9.38 16.67
C ASP A 146 12.31 10.38 16.23
N VAL A 147 12.30 10.80 14.96
CA VAL A 147 13.27 11.76 14.40
C VAL A 147 12.72 13.17 14.28
N ALA A 148 11.45 13.40 14.65
CA ALA A 148 10.81 14.70 14.56
C ALA A 148 11.24 15.60 15.73
N LYS A 149 11.66 16.84 15.43
CA LYS A 149 11.97 17.83 16.47
C LYS A 149 10.73 18.27 17.24
N LYS A 150 9.58 18.34 16.56
CA LYS A 150 8.27 18.67 17.14
C LYS A 150 7.24 17.66 16.64
N ILE A 151 6.38 17.19 17.55
CA ILE A 151 5.30 16.26 17.25
C ILE A 151 3.98 16.93 17.58
N VAL A 152 3.04 16.90 16.65
CA VAL A 152 1.68 17.37 16.84
C VAL A 152 0.71 16.29 16.43
N VAL A 153 -0.36 16.14 17.20
CA VAL A 153 -1.48 15.28 16.83
C VAL A 153 -2.71 16.11 16.56
N GLU A 154 -3.47 15.73 15.52
CA GLU A 154 -4.83 16.18 15.27
C GLU A 154 -5.78 15.07 15.70
N THR A 155 -6.59 15.29 16.73
CA THR A 155 -7.45 14.23 17.28
C THR A 155 -8.74 14.10 16.49
N SER A 156 -9.20 12.88 16.26
CA SER A 156 -10.53 12.61 15.69
C SER A 156 -11.14 11.37 16.31
N THR A 157 -12.38 11.48 16.80
CA THR A 157 -13.16 10.32 17.30
C THR A 157 -13.54 9.35 16.19
N ALA A 158 -13.41 9.75 14.91
CA ALA A 158 -13.61 8.86 13.77
C ALA A 158 -12.42 7.90 13.54
N ILE A 159 -11.23 8.20 14.09
CA ILE A 159 -10.09 7.29 14.02
C ILE A 159 -10.33 6.13 15.00
N PRO A 160 -10.41 4.87 14.53
CA PRO A 160 -10.58 3.73 15.41
C PRO A 160 -9.34 3.53 16.29
N VAL A 161 -9.52 2.96 17.48
CA VAL A 161 -8.41 2.56 18.34
C VAL A 161 -7.96 1.17 17.92
N CYS A 162 -6.85 1.07 17.21
CA CYS A 162 -6.32 -0.21 16.73
C CYS A 162 -5.26 -0.73 17.70
N TYR A 163 -5.33 -2.00 18.09
CA TYR A 163 -4.30 -2.62 18.92
C TYR A 163 -3.09 -3.06 18.09
N GLY A 164 -1.93 -3.17 18.74
CA GLY A 164 -0.68 -3.43 18.05
C GLY A 164 0.56 -3.00 18.83
N SER A 165 1.66 -2.81 18.14
CA SER A 165 2.94 -2.39 18.71
C SER A 165 3.46 -1.13 18.03
N GLN A 166 4.13 -0.27 18.79
CA GLN A 166 4.67 1.02 18.28
C GLN A 166 3.60 1.89 17.59
N ASN A 167 2.33 1.78 17.97
CA ASN A 167 1.20 2.44 17.33
C ASN A 167 0.58 3.55 18.18
N THR A 168 1.34 4.07 19.14
CA THR A 168 0.92 5.14 20.04
C THR A 168 2.03 6.16 20.27
N VAL A 169 1.63 7.37 20.68
CA VAL A 169 2.52 8.42 21.19
C VAL A 169 1.95 8.96 22.50
N HIS A 170 2.81 9.18 23.50
CA HIS A 170 2.37 9.69 24.79
C HIS A 170 2.35 11.22 24.80
N ILE A 171 1.43 11.83 25.54
CA ILE A 171 1.28 13.29 25.64
C ILE A 171 2.57 14.02 26.03
N SER A 172 3.47 13.37 26.80
CA SER A 172 4.75 13.98 27.18
C SER A 172 5.70 14.20 25.99
N GLU A 173 5.51 13.49 24.89
CA GLU A 173 6.30 13.62 23.66
C GLU A 173 5.75 14.74 22.75
N LEU A 174 4.51 15.19 22.98
CA LEU A 174 3.81 16.11 22.08
C LEU A 174 4.21 17.57 22.32
N THR A 175 4.35 18.32 21.23
CA THR A 175 4.48 19.77 21.24
C THR A 175 3.10 20.44 21.37
N ALA A 176 2.11 19.98 20.60
CA ALA A 176 0.75 20.49 20.62
C ALA A 176 -0.28 19.42 20.25
N ILE A 177 -1.55 19.71 20.53
CA ILE A 177 -2.72 18.91 20.19
C ILE A 177 -3.69 19.83 19.45
N ILE A 178 -4.13 19.44 18.26
CA ILE A 178 -5.22 20.08 17.53
C ILE A 178 -6.47 19.24 17.78
N GLU A 179 -7.54 19.86 18.28
CA GLU A 179 -8.84 19.18 18.35
C GLU A 179 -9.47 19.18 16.95
N GLY A 180 -9.54 18.01 16.33
CA GLY A 180 -10.10 17.86 14.99
C GLY A 180 -11.61 18.06 14.94
N ASN A 181 -12.14 18.17 13.73
CA ASN A 181 -13.58 18.37 13.48
C ASN A 181 -14.40 17.07 13.57
N ASN A 182 -13.77 15.92 13.84
CA ASN A 182 -14.38 14.59 13.87
C ASN A 182 -15.15 14.24 12.58
N ALA A 183 -14.71 14.78 11.43
CA ALA A 183 -15.27 14.40 10.14
C ALA A 183 -15.09 12.88 9.91
N PRO A 184 -16.05 12.21 9.24
CA PRO A 184 -15.91 10.81 8.87
C PRO A 184 -14.61 10.54 8.11
N LEU A 185 -14.02 9.38 8.34
CA LEU A 185 -12.86 8.95 7.57
C LEU A 185 -13.25 8.73 6.11
N PHE A 186 -12.29 8.93 5.21
CA PHE A 186 -12.48 8.52 3.83
C PHE A 186 -12.74 7.02 3.76
N GLU A 187 -13.79 6.65 3.03
CA GLU A 187 -14.10 5.27 2.71
C GLU A 187 -13.60 4.93 1.31
N LEU A 188 -12.80 3.88 1.19
CA LEU A 188 -12.33 3.40 -0.10
C LEU A 188 -13.49 2.73 -0.84
N PRO A 189 -13.92 3.22 -2.02
CA PRO A 189 -15.00 2.59 -2.75
C PRO A 189 -14.63 1.16 -3.15
N SER A 190 -15.51 0.20 -2.85
CA SER A 190 -15.29 -1.18 -3.25
C SER A 190 -15.34 -1.29 -4.78
N ALA A 191 -14.27 -1.82 -5.37
CA ALA A 191 -14.22 -2.09 -6.80
C ALA A 191 -15.13 -3.28 -7.13
N ALA A 192 -15.98 -3.11 -8.14
CA ALA A 192 -16.85 -4.16 -8.63
C ALA A 192 -16.04 -5.35 -9.15
N ILE A 193 -16.49 -6.56 -8.82
CA ILE A 193 -15.93 -7.82 -9.33
C ILE A 193 -16.48 -8.04 -10.75
N SER A 194 -15.60 -8.02 -11.74
CA SER A 194 -15.91 -8.36 -13.14
C SER A 194 -15.80 -9.86 -13.41
N ASP A 195 -16.24 -10.30 -14.59
CA ASP A 195 -16.07 -11.71 -15.02
C ASP A 195 -14.59 -12.09 -15.19
N ILE A 196 -13.75 -11.14 -15.61
CA ILE A 196 -12.29 -11.30 -15.69
C ILE A 196 -11.72 -11.58 -14.30
N ASP A 197 -12.16 -10.80 -13.31
CA ASP A 197 -11.70 -10.95 -11.91
C ASP A 197 -12.09 -12.33 -11.35
N ARG A 198 -13.31 -12.80 -11.64
CA ARG A 198 -13.78 -14.14 -11.26
C ARG A 198 -12.94 -15.24 -11.91
N ALA A 199 -12.69 -15.13 -13.22
CA ALA A 199 -11.88 -16.11 -13.94
C ALA A 199 -10.46 -16.22 -13.37
N VAL A 200 -9.85 -15.08 -13.00
CA VAL A 200 -8.54 -15.07 -12.31
C VAL A 200 -8.63 -15.72 -10.93
N ALA A 201 -9.67 -15.40 -10.14
CA ALA A 201 -9.86 -15.99 -8.82
C ALA A 201 -10.04 -17.52 -8.88
N ASP A 202 -10.82 -18.02 -9.83
CA ASP A 202 -11.08 -19.46 -10.03
C ASP A 202 -9.79 -20.25 -10.35
N LEU A 203 -8.79 -19.60 -10.93
CA LEU A 203 -7.47 -20.19 -11.20
C LEU A 203 -6.54 -20.19 -9.97
N ILE A 204 -6.71 -19.21 -9.08
CA ILE A 204 -5.84 -19.02 -7.90
C ILE A 204 -6.31 -19.88 -6.73
N VAL A 205 -7.61 -19.88 -6.42
CA VAL A 205 -8.18 -20.54 -5.24
C VAL A 205 -7.79 -22.02 -5.11
N PRO A 206 -7.81 -22.84 -6.19
CA PRO A 206 -7.39 -24.24 -6.10
C PRO A 206 -5.93 -24.48 -5.70
N LEU A 207 -5.09 -23.43 -5.77
CA LEU A 207 -3.68 -23.48 -5.38
C LEU A 207 -3.43 -22.93 -3.97
N ILE A 208 -4.47 -22.46 -3.29
CA ILE A 208 -4.39 -22.01 -1.90
C ILE A 208 -4.74 -23.20 -1.01
N ASP A 209 -3.77 -23.63 -0.21
CA ASP A 209 -3.93 -24.75 0.70
C ASP A 209 -4.61 -24.30 2.00
N ASP A 210 -5.24 -25.24 2.71
CA ASP A 210 -5.62 -25.03 4.11
C ASP A 210 -4.43 -24.48 4.91
N ARG A 211 -4.72 -23.59 5.86
CA ARG A 211 -3.71 -22.99 6.75
C ARG A 211 -2.71 -22.06 6.06
N SER A 212 -2.98 -21.63 4.83
CA SER A 212 -2.20 -20.59 4.17
C SER A 212 -2.25 -19.26 4.93
N CYS A 213 -1.15 -18.51 4.93
CA CYS A 213 -1.08 -17.16 5.48
C CYS A 213 -1.19 -16.15 4.35
N LEU A 214 -2.21 -15.27 4.40
CA LEU A 214 -2.58 -14.45 3.26
C LEU A 214 -2.05 -13.02 3.37
N GLN A 215 -1.48 -12.54 2.26
CA GLN A 215 -1.43 -11.13 1.87
C GLN A 215 -2.19 -10.96 0.55
N ILE A 216 -3.15 -10.05 0.55
CA ILE A 216 -4.00 -9.77 -0.61
C ILE A 216 -4.08 -8.25 -0.78
N GLY A 217 -3.86 -7.77 -2.01
CA GLY A 217 -3.97 -6.35 -2.37
C GLY A 217 -5.42 -5.85 -2.47
N ILE A 218 -5.63 -4.78 -3.24
CA ILE A 218 -6.94 -4.14 -3.41
C ILE A 218 -7.41 -4.12 -4.87
N GLY A 219 -8.72 -4.00 -5.06
CA GLY A 219 -9.37 -3.88 -6.37
C GLY A 219 -10.30 -5.06 -6.68
N GLY A 220 -10.91 -5.03 -7.87
CA GLY A 220 -11.92 -6.03 -8.26
C GLY A 220 -11.39 -7.46 -8.19
N MET A 221 -10.17 -7.71 -8.68
CA MET A 221 -9.55 -9.03 -8.66
C MET A 221 -9.19 -9.54 -7.25
N PRO A 222 -8.48 -8.79 -6.38
CA PRO A 222 -8.32 -9.19 -4.98
C PRO A 222 -9.65 -9.43 -4.25
N ASN A 223 -10.67 -8.60 -4.48
CA ASN A 223 -12.01 -8.80 -3.93
C ASN A 223 -12.63 -10.13 -4.42
N ALA A 224 -12.43 -10.49 -5.69
CA ALA A 224 -12.89 -11.75 -6.25
C ALA A 224 -12.21 -12.95 -5.59
N VAL A 225 -10.90 -12.88 -5.32
CA VAL A 225 -10.19 -13.95 -4.60
C VAL A 225 -10.72 -14.11 -3.18
N CYS A 226 -10.93 -13.02 -2.44
CA CYS A 226 -11.54 -13.08 -1.11
C CYS A 226 -12.96 -13.69 -1.15
N SER A 227 -13.79 -13.26 -2.11
CA SER A 227 -15.16 -13.78 -2.26
C SER A 227 -15.17 -15.28 -2.60
N ALA A 228 -14.30 -15.72 -3.50
CA ALA A 228 -14.17 -17.13 -3.87
C ALA A 228 -13.65 -17.98 -2.71
N LEU A 229 -12.63 -17.51 -1.97
CA LEU A 229 -12.13 -18.17 -0.77
C LEU A 229 -13.19 -18.29 0.34
N ALA A 230 -13.97 -17.23 0.58
CA ALA A 230 -15.06 -17.24 1.56
C ALA A 230 -16.08 -18.36 1.30
N SER A 231 -16.29 -18.69 0.02
CA SER A 231 -17.23 -19.73 -0.43
C SER A 231 -16.57 -21.09 -0.73
N SER A 232 -15.24 -21.18 -0.63
CA SER A 232 -14.48 -22.41 -0.92
C SER A 232 -14.47 -23.37 0.27
N GLU A 233 -13.86 -24.55 0.12
CA GLU A 233 -13.61 -25.48 1.25
C GLU A 233 -12.35 -25.14 2.06
N VAL A 234 -11.52 -24.20 1.57
CA VAL A 234 -10.28 -23.78 2.24
C VAL A 234 -10.61 -23.23 3.64
N LYS A 235 -9.80 -23.59 4.64
CA LYS A 235 -10.01 -23.19 6.03
C LYS A 235 -8.72 -22.94 6.80
N ASP A 236 -8.89 -22.48 8.03
CA ASP A 236 -7.81 -22.23 9.01
C ASP A 236 -6.76 -21.21 8.54
N LEU A 237 -7.17 -20.27 7.68
CA LEU A 237 -6.31 -19.26 7.11
C LEU A 237 -5.73 -18.33 8.18
N GLY A 238 -4.53 -17.80 7.91
CA GLY A 238 -3.95 -16.68 8.64
C GLY A 238 -3.92 -15.41 7.79
N ILE A 239 -3.77 -14.25 8.43
CA ILE A 239 -3.56 -12.97 7.75
C ILE A 239 -2.28 -12.32 8.26
N HIS A 240 -1.39 -11.99 7.33
CA HIS A 240 -0.19 -11.17 7.53
C HIS A 240 -0.03 -10.31 6.28
N THR A 241 -0.59 -9.11 6.29
CA THR A 241 -0.73 -8.28 5.08
C THR A 241 -0.08 -6.92 5.26
N GLU A 242 0.22 -6.24 4.17
CA GLU A 242 0.56 -4.82 4.20
C GLU A 242 -0.67 -3.98 4.57
N MET A 243 -1.73 -4.16 3.79
CA MET A 243 -2.98 -3.40 3.86
C MET A 243 -4.13 -4.34 4.23
N PHE A 244 -4.89 -3.99 5.26
CA PHE A 244 -6.15 -4.67 5.62
C PHE A 244 -7.34 -3.97 4.94
N VAL A 245 -8.25 -4.76 4.37
CA VAL A 245 -9.39 -4.30 3.57
C VAL A 245 -10.66 -5.13 3.82
N ASP A 246 -11.81 -4.61 3.37
CA ASP A 246 -13.13 -5.23 3.51
C ASP A 246 -13.19 -6.71 3.09
N GLY A 247 -12.54 -7.10 1.98
CA GLY A 247 -12.54 -8.49 1.54
C GLY A 247 -11.94 -9.46 2.57
N MET A 248 -11.04 -8.99 3.43
CA MET A 248 -10.52 -9.80 4.53
C MET A 248 -11.51 -9.91 5.69
N VAL A 249 -12.33 -8.88 5.93
CA VAL A 249 -13.46 -8.96 6.88
C VAL A 249 -14.44 -10.04 6.44
N ASP A 250 -14.74 -10.11 5.13
CA ASP A 250 -15.62 -11.15 4.58
C ASP A 250 -15.08 -12.57 4.85
N LEU A 251 -13.78 -12.79 4.70
CA LEU A 251 -13.14 -14.08 5.01
C LEU A 251 -13.26 -14.44 6.49
N ILE A 252 -13.13 -13.44 7.38
CA ILE A 252 -13.20 -13.65 8.82
C ILE A 252 -14.64 -13.98 9.24
N GLU A 253 -15.62 -13.23 8.74
CA GLU A 253 -17.04 -13.45 9.02
C GLU A 253 -17.55 -14.78 8.43
N ALA A 254 -16.99 -15.22 7.30
CA ALA A 254 -17.22 -16.56 6.74
C ALA A 254 -16.55 -17.69 7.54
N GLY A 255 -15.85 -17.38 8.65
CA GLY A 255 -15.19 -18.36 9.51
C GLY A 255 -13.94 -19.00 8.88
N LYS A 256 -13.36 -18.39 7.83
CA LYS A 256 -12.21 -18.95 7.13
C LYS A 256 -10.88 -18.66 7.81
N VAL A 257 -10.82 -17.58 8.59
CA VAL A 257 -9.59 -17.08 9.20
C VAL A 257 -9.55 -17.41 10.69
N THR A 258 -8.58 -18.23 11.09
CA THR A 258 -8.31 -18.54 12.50
C THR A 258 -6.97 -18.00 12.97
N GLY A 259 -5.99 -17.87 12.08
CA GLY A 259 -4.61 -17.49 12.41
C GLY A 259 -3.86 -18.51 13.27
N ALA A 260 -4.47 -19.67 13.59
CA ALA A 260 -3.96 -20.63 14.57
C ALA A 260 -2.67 -21.34 14.12
N TYR A 261 -2.39 -21.35 12.81
CA TYR A 261 -1.26 -22.05 12.21
C TYR A 261 -0.15 -21.11 11.70
N LYS A 262 -0.27 -19.81 11.95
CA LYS A 262 0.84 -18.88 11.77
C LYS A 262 1.96 -19.24 12.74
N GLN A 263 3.19 -18.86 12.41
CA GLN A 263 4.37 -19.07 13.27
C GLN A 263 4.68 -17.81 14.07
N THR A 264 4.21 -16.67 13.58
CA THR A 264 4.29 -15.35 14.25
C THR A 264 2.88 -14.83 14.49
N TYR A 265 2.68 -14.06 15.57
CA TYR A 265 1.39 -13.44 15.89
C TYR A 265 0.21 -14.43 15.80
N ILE A 266 0.37 -15.59 16.47
CA ILE A 266 -0.55 -16.71 16.40
C ILE A 266 -1.96 -16.25 16.80
N GLY A 267 -2.95 -16.57 15.98
CA GLY A 267 -4.35 -16.19 16.19
C GLY A 267 -4.68 -14.73 15.88
N GLN A 268 -3.69 -13.91 15.54
CA GLN A 268 -3.89 -12.49 15.21
C GLN A 268 -3.86 -12.23 13.70
N ILE A 269 -4.69 -11.28 13.30
CA ILE A 269 -4.74 -10.63 11.99
C ILE A 269 -3.71 -9.50 12.01
N VAL A 270 -2.63 -9.66 11.27
CA VAL A 270 -1.51 -8.70 11.24
C VAL A 270 -1.60 -7.82 10.01
N TYR A 271 -1.49 -6.50 10.20
CA TYR A 271 -1.45 -5.52 9.12
C TYR A 271 -0.57 -4.31 9.47
N ALA A 272 -0.10 -3.58 8.46
CA ALA A 272 0.66 -2.34 8.65
C ALA A 272 -0.21 -1.10 8.58
N PHE A 273 -1.22 -1.13 7.71
CA PHE A 273 -2.29 -0.14 7.69
C PHE A 273 -3.62 -0.75 7.20
N ALA A 274 -4.72 -0.03 7.35
CA ALA A 274 -6.04 -0.42 6.86
C ALA A 274 -6.72 0.76 6.15
N LEU A 275 -7.42 0.47 5.05
CA LEU A 275 -8.18 1.47 4.31
C LEU A 275 -9.30 0.76 3.52
N GLY A 276 -10.54 1.12 3.81
CA GLY A 276 -11.72 0.38 3.40
C GLY A 276 -13.00 1.16 3.69
N SER A 277 -14.09 0.45 3.95
CA SER A 277 -15.37 1.06 4.38
C SER A 277 -15.43 1.30 5.89
N GLN A 278 -16.49 1.99 6.33
CA GLN A 278 -16.82 2.14 7.74
C GLN A 278 -16.99 0.78 8.45
N ARG A 279 -17.53 -0.25 7.79
CA ARG A 279 -17.64 -1.61 8.36
C ARG A 279 -16.27 -2.16 8.75
N MET A 280 -15.26 -1.95 7.91
CA MET A 280 -13.90 -2.40 8.20
C MET A 280 -13.30 -1.59 9.36
N TYR A 281 -13.50 -0.27 9.40
CA TYR A 281 -13.04 0.56 10.52
C TYR A 281 -13.68 0.16 11.85
N ASP A 282 -14.98 -0.14 11.84
CA ASP A 282 -15.70 -0.65 13.01
C ASP A 282 -15.17 -2.02 13.45
N PHE A 283 -14.87 -2.90 12.49
CA PHE A 283 -14.35 -4.24 12.76
C PHE A 283 -12.99 -4.23 13.49
N ILE A 284 -12.08 -3.33 13.11
CA ILE A 284 -10.73 -3.25 13.69
C ILE A 284 -10.69 -2.45 15.01
N ASN A 285 -11.70 -1.62 15.27
CA ASN A 285 -11.76 -0.79 16.47
C ASN A 285 -11.83 -1.64 17.75
N LYS A 286 -10.81 -1.52 18.60
CA LYS A 286 -10.67 -2.24 19.88
C LYS A 286 -10.82 -3.76 19.78
N ASN A 287 -10.41 -4.33 18.64
CA ASN A 287 -10.49 -5.77 18.39
C ASN A 287 -9.14 -6.44 18.67
N GLU A 288 -9.06 -7.27 19.73
CA GLU A 288 -7.83 -7.96 20.16
C GLU A 288 -7.29 -8.98 19.15
N LYS A 289 -8.13 -9.42 18.21
CA LYS A 289 -7.67 -10.26 17.09
C LYS A 289 -6.88 -9.46 16.06
N CYS A 290 -7.03 -8.14 16.02
CA CYS A 290 -6.33 -7.26 15.09
C CYS A 290 -5.03 -6.75 15.72
N CYS A 291 -3.95 -6.78 14.95
CA CYS A 291 -2.62 -6.36 15.38
C CYS A 291 -1.98 -5.49 14.30
N SER A 292 -2.03 -4.18 14.50
CA SER A 292 -1.42 -3.17 13.65
C SER A 292 0.05 -2.98 14.04
N ILE A 293 0.99 -3.39 13.19
CA ILE A 293 2.44 -3.33 13.48
C ILE A 293 3.19 -2.51 12.42
N SER A 294 4.43 -2.11 12.71
CA SER A 294 5.21 -1.28 11.78
C SER A 294 5.61 -2.06 10.52
N VAL A 295 5.85 -1.35 9.42
CA VAL A 295 6.16 -1.96 8.11
C VAL A 295 7.48 -2.71 8.06
N ASP A 296 8.43 -2.39 8.95
CA ASP A 296 9.66 -3.19 9.11
C ASP A 296 9.41 -4.55 9.77
N GLU A 297 8.23 -4.77 10.37
CA GLU A 297 7.79 -6.07 10.89
C GLU A 297 6.76 -6.77 9.98
N THR A 298 5.93 -6.03 9.23
CA THR A 298 5.00 -6.65 8.26
C THR A 298 5.65 -6.99 6.93
N ASN A 299 6.48 -6.10 6.37
CA ASN A 299 6.85 -6.13 4.96
C ASN A 299 8.23 -6.71 4.68
N LEU A 300 9.13 -6.84 5.66
CA LEU A 300 10.45 -7.39 5.37
C LEU A 300 10.37 -8.88 4.99
N PRO A 301 11.09 -9.34 3.94
CA PRO A 301 10.96 -10.73 3.47
C PRO A 301 11.23 -11.80 4.52
N ASP A 302 12.17 -11.58 5.45
CA ASP A 302 12.47 -12.50 6.55
C ASP A 302 11.27 -12.65 7.50
N LYS A 303 10.59 -11.54 7.81
CA LYS A 303 9.38 -11.52 8.64
C LYS A 303 8.20 -12.20 7.96
N ILE A 304 8.02 -11.95 6.66
CA ILE A 304 6.97 -12.59 5.86
C ILE A 304 7.22 -14.10 5.77
N SER A 305 8.44 -14.50 5.44
CA SER A 305 8.82 -15.91 5.26
C SER A 305 8.83 -16.73 6.55
N ALA A 306 8.76 -16.06 7.71
CA ALA A 306 8.64 -16.72 9.00
C ALA A 306 7.31 -17.48 9.14
N ASN A 307 6.28 -17.11 8.38
CA ASN A 307 5.02 -17.86 8.31
C ASN A 307 5.06 -18.88 7.15
N ASP A 308 4.77 -20.14 7.45
CA ASP A 308 4.62 -21.23 6.48
C ASP A 308 3.40 -20.98 5.57
N ASN A 309 3.43 -21.52 4.35
CA ASN A 309 2.37 -21.41 3.34
C ASN A 309 1.94 -19.96 3.09
N MET A 310 2.91 -19.03 3.06
CA MET A 310 2.62 -17.63 2.77
C MET A 310 2.15 -17.48 1.32
N VAL A 311 0.96 -16.92 1.12
CA VAL A 311 0.37 -16.63 -0.18
C VAL A 311 0.32 -15.12 -0.36
N SER A 312 1.03 -14.63 -1.37
CA SER A 312 1.00 -13.22 -1.77
C SER A 312 0.28 -13.08 -3.12
N ILE A 313 -0.72 -12.21 -3.18
CA ILE A 313 -1.49 -11.92 -4.38
C ILE A 313 -1.40 -10.42 -4.69
N ASN A 314 -0.76 -10.08 -5.80
CA ASN A 314 -0.56 -8.70 -6.24
C ASN A 314 -1.03 -8.48 -7.67
N ASN A 315 -1.54 -7.27 -7.92
CA ASN A 315 -1.88 -6.81 -9.27
C ASN A 315 -0.66 -6.15 -9.92
N CYS A 316 -0.54 -6.24 -11.24
CA CYS A 316 0.44 -5.46 -11.99
C CYS A 316 -0.18 -4.75 -13.19
N LEU A 317 0.52 -3.73 -13.68
CA LEU A 317 0.09 -2.97 -14.86
C LEU A 317 0.44 -3.74 -16.14
N GLN A 318 1.67 -4.24 -16.24
CA GLN A 318 2.19 -4.91 -17.43
C GLN A 318 3.28 -5.92 -17.05
N ILE A 319 3.47 -6.91 -17.91
CA ILE A 319 4.57 -7.88 -17.83
C ILE A 319 5.17 -8.09 -19.22
N ASP A 320 6.51 -8.08 -19.31
CA ASP A 320 7.20 -8.35 -20.57
C ASP A 320 7.40 -9.86 -20.82
N LEU A 321 7.71 -10.24 -22.06
CA LEU A 321 7.92 -11.66 -22.44
C LEU A 321 9.10 -12.33 -21.73
N THR A 322 9.99 -11.58 -21.08
CA THR A 322 11.06 -12.14 -20.23
C THR A 322 10.61 -12.35 -18.78
N GLY A 323 9.46 -11.78 -18.42
CA GLY A 323 8.83 -11.86 -17.11
C GLY A 323 9.12 -10.68 -16.19
N GLN A 324 9.61 -9.54 -16.69
CA GLN A 324 9.74 -8.33 -15.87
C GLN A 324 8.37 -7.70 -15.66
N VAL A 325 8.09 -7.24 -14.45
CA VAL A 325 6.79 -6.67 -14.08
C VAL A 325 6.92 -5.18 -13.78
N ALA A 326 6.01 -4.40 -14.33
CA ALA A 326 5.80 -3.00 -13.96
C ALA A 326 4.46 -2.86 -13.22
N SER A 327 4.50 -2.27 -12.03
CA SER A 327 3.29 -2.01 -11.22
C SER A 327 3.12 -0.54 -10.84
N GLU A 328 4.17 0.27 -10.92
CA GLU A 328 4.16 1.63 -10.35
C GLU A 328 4.25 2.77 -11.38
N SER A 329 4.65 2.49 -12.62
CA SER A 329 4.81 3.49 -13.66
C SER A 329 4.42 2.95 -15.04
N SER A 330 4.21 3.86 -15.99
CA SER A 330 4.01 3.56 -17.40
C SER A 330 4.71 4.64 -18.21
N GLY A 331 5.80 4.25 -18.87
CA GLY A 331 6.82 5.19 -19.34
C GLY A 331 7.32 6.06 -18.18
N TYR A 332 7.53 7.36 -18.42
CA TYR A 332 7.97 8.32 -17.41
C TYR A 332 6.88 8.72 -16.39
N ARG A 333 5.64 8.25 -16.56
CA ARG A 333 4.53 8.64 -15.69
C ARG A 333 4.43 7.72 -14.49
N GLN A 334 4.53 8.29 -13.29
CA GLN A 334 4.22 7.61 -12.05
C GLN A 334 2.71 7.34 -11.91
N ILE A 335 2.34 6.12 -11.57
CA ILE A 335 0.95 5.66 -11.39
C ILE A 335 0.65 5.42 -9.90
N SER A 336 1.55 4.78 -9.18
CA SER A 336 1.44 4.46 -7.75
C SER A 336 2.80 4.61 -7.06
N GLY A 337 3.30 3.59 -6.38
CA GLY A 337 4.65 3.50 -5.85
C GLY A 337 5.08 2.05 -5.70
N THR A 338 6.37 1.82 -5.42
CA THR A 338 6.98 0.50 -5.29
C THR A 338 6.22 -0.37 -4.27
N GLY A 339 5.85 0.25 -3.12
CA GLY A 339 5.12 -0.42 -2.05
C GLY A 339 5.88 -1.61 -1.47
N GLY A 340 5.15 -2.58 -0.90
CA GLY A 340 5.72 -3.85 -0.43
C GLY A 340 5.64 -5.00 -1.43
N GLN A 341 5.15 -4.78 -2.67
CA GLN A 341 4.89 -5.86 -3.64
C GLN A 341 6.09 -6.81 -3.77
N LEU A 342 7.28 -6.27 -4.09
CA LEU A 342 8.49 -7.09 -4.25
C LEU A 342 8.89 -7.81 -2.96
N GLN A 343 8.65 -7.19 -1.81
CA GLN A 343 9.01 -7.78 -0.51
C GLN A 343 8.09 -8.97 -0.18
N PHE A 344 6.80 -8.88 -0.47
CA PHE A 344 5.87 -10.01 -0.37
C PHE A 344 6.10 -11.09 -1.42
N VAL A 345 6.50 -10.72 -2.65
CA VAL A 345 6.94 -11.70 -3.66
C VAL A 345 8.12 -12.53 -3.12
N ARG A 346 9.15 -11.87 -2.57
CA ARG A 346 10.33 -12.55 -2.03
C ARG A 346 10.01 -13.33 -0.76
N GLY A 347 9.26 -12.74 0.16
CA GLY A 347 8.86 -13.39 1.42
C GLY A 347 8.01 -14.64 1.18
N ALA A 348 7.04 -14.59 0.27
CA ALA A 348 6.23 -15.74 -0.09
C ALA A 348 7.04 -16.84 -0.79
N VAL A 349 7.98 -16.49 -1.67
CA VAL A 349 8.86 -17.49 -2.31
C VAL A 349 9.84 -18.12 -1.30
N ALA A 350 10.28 -17.37 -0.30
CA ALA A 350 11.15 -17.87 0.76
C ALA A 350 10.41 -18.68 1.84
N SER A 351 9.11 -18.44 2.02
CA SER A 351 8.25 -19.20 2.93
C SER A 351 8.17 -20.68 2.52
N LYS A 352 8.19 -21.56 3.50
CA LYS A 352 8.01 -22.99 3.28
C LYS A 352 6.60 -23.26 2.76
N GLY A 353 6.50 -23.73 1.51
CA GLY A 353 5.22 -23.98 0.84
C GLY A 353 4.54 -22.72 0.31
N GLY A 354 5.20 -21.55 0.41
CA GLY A 354 4.63 -20.29 -0.01
C GLY A 354 4.51 -20.15 -1.53
N LYS A 355 3.60 -19.27 -1.95
CA LYS A 355 3.25 -19.02 -3.35
C LYS A 355 3.06 -17.53 -3.57
N SER A 356 3.58 -17.01 -4.68
CA SER A 356 3.37 -15.62 -5.09
C SER A 356 2.70 -15.56 -6.45
N PHE A 357 1.61 -14.81 -6.53
CA PHE A 357 0.77 -14.62 -7.71
C PHE A 357 0.84 -13.17 -8.17
N MET A 358 1.35 -12.96 -9.39
CA MET A 358 1.24 -11.72 -10.12
C MET A 358 0.04 -11.80 -11.06
N CYS A 359 -0.95 -10.96 -10.84
CA CYS A 359 -2.23 -11.07 -11.50
C CYS A 359 -2.52 -9.83 -12.34
N LEU A 360 -3.14 -10.02 -13.50
CA LEU A 360 -3.50 -8.95 -14.42
C LEU A 360 -4.57 -9.42 -15.40
N SER A 361 -5.44 -8.50 -15.85
CA SER A 361 -6.22 -8.75 -17.05
C SER A 361 -5.30 -8.89 -18.27
N SER A 362 -5.63 -9.71 -19.25
CA SER A 362 -4.77 -9.84 -20.44
C SER A 362 -4.70 -8.54 -21.25
N ARG A 363 -5.76 -7.73 -21.22
CA ARG A 363 -5.89 -6.45 -21.92
C ARG A 363 -6.45 -5.34 -21.02
N PHE A 364 -6.24 -4.10 -21.45
CA PHE A 364 -6.88 -2.91 -20.90
C PHE A 364 -7.36 -1.98 -22.01
N ILE A 365 -8.28 -1.07 -21.69
CA ILE A 365 -8.70 -0.02 -22.62
C ILE A 365 -7.79 1.18 -22.42
N ASP A 366 -7.05 1.55 -23.47
CA ASP A 366 -6.16 2.71 -23.44
C ASP A 366 -6.95 4.04 -23.53
N LYS A 367 -6.23 5.17 -23.51
CA LYS A 367 -6.83 6.50 -23.60
C LYS A 367 -7.54 6.77 -24.94
N ALA A 368 -7.21 6.02 -25.99
CA ALA A 368 -7.85 6.12 -27.30
C ALA A 368 -9.05 5.18 -27.44
N GLY A 369 -9.42 4.44 -26.38
CA GLY A 369 -10.52 3.48 -26.39
C GLY A 369 -10.15 2.14 -27.04
N LYS A 370 -8.86 1.87 -27.29
CA LYS A 370 -8.39 0.64 -27.91
C LYS A 370 -8.04 -0.39 -26.83
N ALA A 371 -8.49 -1.63 -27.04
CA ALA A 371 -8.05 -2.77 -26.26
C ALA A 371 -6.57 -3.07 -26.55
N THR A 372 -5.73 -3.00 -25.52
CA THR A 372 -4.27 -3.11 -25.60
C THR A 372 -3.78 -4.18 -24.65
N SER A 373 -2.82 -5.00 -25.09
CA SER A 373 -2.26 -6.10 -24.28
C SER A 373 -1.49 -5.60 -23.07
N ARG A 374 -1.63 -6.29 -21.93
CA ARG A 374 -0.77 -6.12 -20.75
C ARG A 374 0.44 -7.07 -20.75
N ILE A 375 0.41 -8.11 -21.59
CA ILE A 375 1.58 -8.94 -21.88
C ILE A 375 2.26 -8.36 -23.12
N ILE A 376 3.48 -7.86 -22.97
CA ILE A 376 4.15 -7.05 -24.00
C ILE A 376 5.53 -7.61 -24.35
N LEU A 377 6.07 -7.26 -25.51
CA LEU A 377 7.42 -7.67 -25.93
C LEU A 377 8.50 -7.21 -24.94
N GLY A 378 8.46 -5.94 -24.58
CA GLY A 378 9.42 -5.25 -23.73
C GLY A 378 8.82 -3.96 -23.19
N MET A 379 9.36 -3.48 -22.07
CA MET A 379 8.87 -2.28 -21.40
C MET A 379 9.17 -1.01 -22.20
N ASP A 380 8.22 -0.07 -22.22
CA ASP A 380 8.45 1.25 -22.80
C ASP A 380 9.56 2.01 -22.04
N PRO A 381 10.38 2.83 -22.73
CA PRO A 381 11.41 3.65 -22.08
C PRO A 381 10.85 4.48 -20.91
N GLY A 382 11.58 4.47 -19.80
CA GLY A 382 11.19 5.15 -18.56
C GLY A 382 10.33 4.31 -17.62
N THR A 383 9.74 3.20 -18.08
CA THR A 383 8.96 2.30 -17.22
C THR A 383 9.86 1.63 -16.18
N VAL A 384 9.49 1.76 -14.91
CA VAL A 384 10.18 1.16 -13.76
C VAL A 384 9.78 -0.30 -13.61
N ILE A 385 10.79 -1.16 -13.47
CA ILE A 385 10.59 -2.59 -13.18
C ILE A 385 10.41 -2.73 -11.66
N THR A 386 9.17 -2.96 -11.23
CA THR A 386 8.82 -3.13 -9.81
C THR A 386 9.18 -4.53 -9.31
N THR A 387 8.88 -5.58 -10.09
CA THR A 387 9.31 -6.96 -9.77
C THR A 387 10.25 -7.47 -10.85
N PRO A 388 11.55 -7.67 -10.55
CA PRO A 388 12.50 -8.25 -11.49
C PRO A 388 12.07 -9.64 -11.94
N ARG A 389 12.38 -9.99 -13.18
CA ARG A 389 12.01 -11.29 -13.77
C ARG A 389 12.47 -12.50 -12.94
N SER A 390 13.58 -12.39 -12.22
CA SER A 390 14.13 -13.45 -11.37
C SER A 390 13.23 -13.76 -10.16
N ASP A 391 12.45 -12.78 -9.70
CA ASP A 391 11.62 -12.87 -8.51
C ASP A 391 10.22 -13.45 -8.82
N VAL A 392 9.68 -13.24 -10.02
CA VAL A 392 8.32 -13.68 -10.41
C VAL A 392 8.13 -15.20 -10.34
N MET A 393 7.03 -15.63 -9.69
CA MET A 393 6.62 -17.03 -9.59
C MET A 393 5.42 -17.35 -10.48
N TYR A 394 4.19 -17.16 -10.00
CA TYR A 394 3.00 -17.37 -10.81
C TYR A 394 2.56 -16.09 -11.50
N VAL A 395 2.11 -16.21 -12.75
CA VAL A 395 1.43 -15.15 -13.49
C VAL A 395 0.05 -15.64 -13.89
N VAL A 396 -0.98 -14.83 -13.64
CA VAL A 396 -2.39 -15.20 -13.82
C VAL A 396 -3.12 -14.16 -14.64
N THR A 397 -3.78 -14.60 -15.70
CA THR A 397 -4.78 -13.84 -16.46
C THR A 397 -6.09 -14.62 -16.50
N GLU A 398 -7.14 -14.02 -17.06
CA GLU A 398 -8.41 -14.71 -17.34
C GLU A 398 -8.27 -15.90 -18.31
N TYR A 399 -7.12 -16.07 -18.97
CA TYR A 399 -6.84 -17.18 -19.89
C TYR A 399 -6.00 -18.30 -19.30
N GLY A 400 -5.47 -18.15 -18.08
CA GLY A 400 -4.75 -19.21 -17.41
C GLY A 400 -3.69 -18.73 -16.43
N ILE A 401 -2.97 -19.70 -15.88
CA ILE A 401 -1.91 -19.51 -14.90
C ILE A 401 -0.64 -20.25 -15.32
N VAL A 402 0.51 -19.59 -15.19
CA VAL A 402 1.82 -20.19 -15.46
C VAL A 402 2.81 -19.92 -14.33
N ASN A 403 3.67 -20.89 -14.04
CA ASN A 403 4.81 -20.72 -13.14
C ASN A 403 6.08 -20.40 -13.94
N LEU A 404 6.74 -19.28 -13.66
CA LEU A 404 7.95 -18.81 -14.34
C LEU A 404 9.26 -19.22 -13.63
N LYS A 405 9.21 -19.80 -12.43
CA LYS A 405 10.41 -20.28 -11.74
C LYS A 405 11.04 -21.45 -12.50
N GLY A 406 12.35 -21.40 -12.69
CA GLY A 406 13.13 -22.41 -13.40
C GLY A 406 13.00 -22.40 -14.93
N LYS A 407 12.12 -21.57 -15.51
CA LYS A 407 11.95 -21.45 -16.97
C LYS A 407 13.05 -20.60 -17.60
N SER A 408 13.55 -21.02 -18.76
CA SER A 408 14.39 -20.20 -19.63
C SER A 408 13.61 -18.99 -20.18
N THR A 409 14.29 -17.97 -20.70
CA THR A 409 13.61 -16.83 -21.34
C THR A 409 12.66 -17.25 -22.47
N SER A 410 13.04 -18.27 -23.25
CA SER A 410 12.16 -18.81 -24.29
C SER A 410 10.92 -19.50 -23.71
N ASP A 411 11.09 -20.32 -22.67
CA ASP A 411 9.96 -21.01 -22.02
C ASP A 411 9.04 -20.03 -21.30
N ARG A 412 9.58 -18.92 -20.78
CA ARG A 412 8.81 -17.83 -20.18
C ARG A 412 7.97 -17.11 -21.22
N ALA A 413 8.56 -16.72 -22.34
CA ALA A 413 7.83 -16.06 -23.42
C ALA A 413 6.68 -16.93 -23.93
N LEU A 414 6.94 -18.22 -24.19
CA LEU A 414 5.90 -19.17 -24.62
C LEU A 414 4.80 -19.35 -23.54
N ALA A 415 5.17 -19.43 -22.27
CA ALA A 415 4.22 -19.54 -21.16
C ALA A 415 3.33 -18.28 -21.04
N LEU A 416 3.93 -17.09 -21.10
CA LEU A 416 3.21 -15.82 -21.03
C LEU A 416 2.28 -15.63 -22.23
N ILE A 417 2.75 -15.93 -23.45
CA ILE A 417 1.92 -15.90 -24.66
C ILE A 417 0.72 -16.86 -24.53
N SER A 418 0.90 -18.04 -23.92
CA SER A 418 -0.19 -19.00 -23.75
C SER A 418 -1.36 -18.50 -22.90
N ILE A 419 -1.10 -17.50 -22.05
CA ILE A 419 -2.09 -16.83 -21.19
C ILE A 419 -2.37 -15.38 -21.63
N ALA A 420 -1.87 -14.95 -22.78
CA ALA A 420 -2.28 -13.68 -23.39
C ALA A 420 -3.68 -13.81 -24.02
N HIS A 421 -4.31 -12.66 -24.32
CA HIS A 421 -5.54 -12.63 -25.09
C HIS A 421 -5.34 -13.35 -26.44
N PRO A 422 -6.26 -14.21 -26.90
CA PRO A 422 -6.09 -14.98 -28.14
C PRO A 422 -5.64 -14.15 -29.34
N ASP A 423 -6.26 -12.99 -29.57
CA ASP A 423 -5.90 -12.04 -30.63
C ASP A 423 -4.47 -11.49 -30.57
N ASP A 424 -3.81 -11.47 -29.41
CA ASP A 424 -2.45 -10.92 -29.26
C ASP A 424 -1.37 -12.00 -29.47
N ARG A 425 -1.73 -13.30 -29.44
CA ARG A 425 -0.76 -14.40 -29.34
C ARG A 425 0.13 -14.54 -30.56
N GLU A 426 -0.44 -14.38 -31.75
CA GLU A 426 0.31 -14.48 -33.01
C GLU A 426 1.32 -13.35 -33.13
N GLU A 427 0.89 -12.11 -32.87
CA GLU A 427 1.76 -10.94 -32.89
C GLU A 427 2.89 -11.06 -31.85
N LEU A 428 2.57 -11.41 -30.60
CA LEU A 428 3.58 -11.61 -29.56
C LEU A 428 4.56 -12.72 -29.90
N THR A 429 4.10 -13.80 -30.54
CA THR A 429 4.97 -14.90 -30.99
C THR A 429 5.92 -14.42 -32.09
N GLN A 430 5.41 -13.67 -33.07
CA GLN A 430 6.22 -13.10 -34.15
C GLN A 430 7.26 -12.12 -33.59
N GLN A 431 6.84 -11.20 -32.72
CA GLN A 431 7.73 -10.26 -32.03
C GLN A 431 8.82 -11.00 -31.22
N ALA A 432 8.47 -12.09 -30.53
CA ALA A 432 9.44 -12.89 -29.78
C ALA A 432 10.47 -13.59 -30.68
N ARG A 433 10.09 -14.01 -31.89
CA ARG A 433 11.00 -14.59 -32.90
C ARG A 433 11.94 -13.55 -33.47
N ASP A 434 11.39 -12.43 -33.91
CA ASP A 434 12.14 -11.34 -34.54
C ASP A 434 13.20 -10.75 -33.60
N ASN A 435 12.91 -10.72 -32.30
CA ASN A 435 13.82 -10.23 -31.26
C ASN A 435 14.63 -11.34 -30.57
N CYS A 436 14.61 -12.57 -31.10
CA CYS A 436 15.38 -13.70 -30.57
C CYS A 436 15.13 -14.01 -29.07
N ILE A 437 13.93 -13.71 -28.55
CA ILE A 437 13.52 -14.05 -27.18
C ILE A 437 13.22 -15.55 -27.09
N ILE A 438 12.56 -16.10 -28.12
CA ILE A 438 12.36 -17.54 -28.26
C ILE A 438 13.45 -18.17 -29.14
N SER A 439 13.98 -19.31 -28.67
CA SER A 439 14.96 -20.11 -29.39
C SER A 439 14.43 -20.56 -30.76
N ARG A 440 15.35 -20.70 -31.74
CA ARG A 440 15.09 -21.23 -33.10
C ARG A 440 14.40 -22.59 -33.12
N LYS A 441 14.47 -23.34 -32.01
CA LYS A 441 13.72 -24.59 -31.82
C LYS A 441 12.18 -24.42 -31.91
N HIS A 442 11.67 -23.21 -31.66
CA HIS A 442 10.23 -22.91 -31.56
C HIS A 442 9.70 -22.05 -32.72
N TRP A 443 10.46 -21.96 -33.82
CA TRP A 443 10.09 -21.22 -35.02
C TRP A 443 9.09 -22.00 -35.87
#